data_AF-A0AAV1YIS2-F1
#
_entry.id   AF-A0AAV1YIS2-F1
#
_cell.length_a   1.000
_cell.length_b   1.000
_cell.length_c   1.000
_cell.angle_alpha   90.00
_cell.angle_beta   90.00
_cell.angle_gamma   90.00
#
_symmetry.space_group_name_H-M   'P 1'
#
loop_
_entity.id
_entity.type
_entity.pdbx_description
1 polymer ?
#
loop_
_entity_poly.entity_id
_entity_poly.type
_entity_poly.pdbx_seq_one_letter_code
_entity_poly.pdbx_strand_id
1 'polypeptide(L)'
;MDNSIFLLIFSLLLLQSPISASNLHKLKQLRSDFHSQEQTFPSSSSNAIPPTKFFEVTKPIKLPKGKPCSYNVLTHDFAFTYGKPPVFANYTPPSNCPYQSFSKIVLEWKAASKGRQFDRIFGVWVGGVEILRSCTAEPRATGIVWTVKKDITRYQSLLLSNQTLAVSLRNVVDGTYTGIYHVHINVHFYPHESKVETLASGSEIPADLILPISKNIPSDNGFWFEIQNSTDKGLKEFKIPQNAYKAVLEVYVSFHENDEFWYTNPPDSYLNANNLTDTPGHGAFREVVVTLDKKNVVGSIWPFTVIYTGGVNPLLWRPITGIGSFDLPSYDIDVTPFLGTILDGKVHSLGFKVTNALNVWYIDANLHLWLDRKSSRTEGKLVNHIAKPLVESVVSDFNGLNGTFSISAKRSILSNGWVRSSFGNISTSFVQDLTYSSSMVIEKNGDKQTVNQIISFNDSVHSKLPSHVHNFISETQRTFSLNLDSDTLDKGNGTYLAVANITLGFDENKSKNAASGFSKSSLKNVQDGQGTMVVKNNLVISGVGATQQEYKYKSKGFCYFRKVSASNYTILYDKVRKLCNKRLNNGSHSGSASLFFL
;
A
#
# COMPACT_ATOMS: atom_id res chain seq x y z
N MET A 1 -8.80 26.51 -25.99
CA MET A 1 -8.36 25.11 -26.24
C MET A 1 -8.44 24.47 -24.89
N ASP A 2 -9.68 24.16 -24.51
CA ASP A 2 -10.08 23.89 -23.14
C ASP A 2 -11.08 22.75 -23.22
N ASN A 3 -10.73 21.60 -22.66
CA ASN A 3 -11.66 20.51 -22.34
C ASN A 3 -10.88 19.38 -21.66
N SER A 4 -10.92 19.32 -20.33
CA SER A 4 -10.69 18.12 -19.51
C SER A 4 -11.03 18.43 -18.05
N ILE A 5 -12.32 18.62 -17.78
CA ILE A 5 -12.88 18.63 -16.42
C ILE A 5 -14.19 17.84 -16.49
N PHE A 6 -14.37 16.92 -15.53
CA PHE A 6 -15.47 15.96 -15.33
C PHE A 6 -15.32 14.59 -16.01
N LEU A 7 -15.14 13.55 -15.19
CA LEU A 7 -16.08 12.41 -15.06
C LEU A 7 -15.55 11.40 -14.00
N LEU A 8 -15.97 11.58 -12.74
CA LEU A 8 -16.06 10.50 -11.76
C LEU A 8 -17.41 9.83 -12.01
N ILE A 9 -17.41 8.73 -12.79
CA ILE A 9 -18.62 7.97 -13.12
C ILE A 9 -18.78 6.89 -12.07
N PHE A 10 -19.72 7.11 -11.14
CA PHE A 10 -20.43 6.02 -10.51
C PHE A 10 -21.50 5.57 -11.50
N SER A 11 -21.38 4.34 -12.00
CA SER A 11 -22.30 3.70 -12.93
C SER A 11 -23.70 3.61 -12.30
N LEU A 12 -24.71 4.21 -12.93
CA LEU A 12 -26.13 3.98 -12.62
C LEU A 12 -26.95 4.12 -13.90
N LEU A 13 -27.52 3.01 -14.35
CA LEU A 13 -28.48 2.96 -15.44
C LEU A 13 -29.86 3.34 -14.89
N LEU A 14 -30.40 4.46 -15.38
CA LEU A 14 -31.82 4.76 -15.31
C LEU A 14 -32.53 3.96 -16.41
N LEU A 15 -33.55 3.17 -16.07
CA LEU A 15 -34.72 2.94 -16.91
C LEU A 15 -35.90 2.39 -16.08
N GLN A 16 -37.07 2.97 -16.36
CA GLN A 16 -38.34 2.93 -15.64
C GLN A 16 -38.97 1.53 -15.57
N SER A 17 -39.57 1.14 -14.42
CA SER A 17 -40.71 0.19 -14.29
C SER A 17 -41.16 -0.01 -12.81
N PRO A 18 -42.38 -0.52 -12.55
CA PRO A 18 -43.18 -0.14 -11.37
C PRO A 18 -42.96 -0.99 -10.11
N ILE A 19 -43.33 -0.37 -8.99
CA ILE A 19 -43.19 -0.79 -7.60
C ILE A 19 -43.96 -2.09 -7.31
N SER A 20 -43.29 -3.09 -6.72
CA SER A 20 -43.94 -4.21 -6.03
C SER A 20 -43.79 -4.06 -4.51
N ALA A 21 -44.92 -4.09 -3.81
CA ALA A 21 -45.05 -3.84 -2.38
C ALA A 21 -44.75 -5.11 -1.57
N SER A 22 -43.49 -5.33 -1.16
CA SER A 22 -43.18 -6.39 -0.20
C SER A 22 -41.91 -6.18 0.65
N ASN A 23 -41.44 -4.93 0.84
CA ASN A 23 -40.29 -4.64 1.73
C ASN A 23 -40.59 -3.65 2.88
N LEU A 24 -41.88 -3.42 3.20
CA LEU A 24 -42.30 -2.49 4.25
C LEU A 24 -41.95 -2.92 5.70
N HIS A 25 -41.49 -4.16 5.92
CA HIS A 25 -41.32 -4.70 7.27
C HIS A 25 -39.94 -4.49 7.92
N LYS A 26 -38.90 -4.08 7.17
CA LYS A 26 -37.60 -3.68 7.76
C LYS A 26 -37.48 -2.18 8.05
N LEU A 27 -38.42 -1.35 7.60
CA LEU A 27 -38.40 0.11 7.80
C LEU A 27 -38.79 0.54 9.24
N LYS A 28 -39.55 -0.29 9.97
CA LYS A 28 -40.06 0.07 11.30
C LYS A 28 -39.03 -0.06 12.42
N GLN A 29 -37.98 -0.86 12.24
CA GLN A 29 -36.97 -1.10 13.29
C GLN A 29 -35.82 -0.08 13.29
N LEU A 30 -35.69 0.73 12.23
CA LEU A 30 -34.73 1.84 12.13
C LEU A 30 -35.35 3.21 12.48
N ARG A 31 -36.66 3.26 12.75
CA ARG A 31 -37.38 4.52 13.03
C ARG A 31 -37.28 4.95 14.50
N SER A 32 -36.84 4.08 15.41
CA SER A 32 -36.79 4.39 16.85
C SER A 32 -35.58 5.22 17.29
N ASP A 33 -34.54 5.34 16.47
CA ASP A 33 -33.37 6.20 16.76
C ASP A 33 -33.46 7.59 16.11
N PHE A 34 -34.54 7.88 15.40
CA PHE A 34 -34.79 9.17 14.75
C PHE A 34 -35.71 10.05 15.60
N HIS A 35 -35.17 10.59 16.68
CA HIS A 35 -35.69 11.82 17.26
C HIS A 35 -34.76 13.00 16.93
N SER A 36 -35.32 13.88 16.10
CA SER A 36 -34.99 15.29 15.87
C SER A 36 -34.09 15.95 16.92
N GLN A 37 -32.87 16.30 16.53
CA GLN A 37 -32.19 17.48 17.08
C GLN A 37 -32.15 18.57 16.01
N GLU A 38 -33.20 19.38 15.98
CA GLU A 38 -33.08 20.75 15.48
C GLU A 38 -32.19 21.51 16.47
N GLN A 39 -30.97 21.88 16.04
CA GLN A 39 -30.08 22.71 16.84
C GLN A 39 -30.43 24.18 16.62
N THR A 40 -31.17 24.75 17.57
CA THR A 40 -31.20 26.20 17.82
C THR A 40 -29.82 26.65 18.29
N PHE A 41 -29.21 27.60 17.58
CA PHE A 41 -27.94 28.23 17.95
C PHE A 41 -28.13 29.25 19.08
N PRO A 42 -27.42 29.13 20.22
CA PRO A 42 -27.14 30.27 21.08
C PRO A 42 -25.80 30.88 20.70
N SER A 43 -25.80 32.18 20.43
CA SER A 43 -24.61 33.00 20.28
C SER A 43 -23.96 33.26 21.65
N SER A 44 -22.74 32.76 21.89
CA SER A 44 -21.59 33.48 22.50
C SER A 44 -20.42 32.55 22.90
N SER A 45 -19.20 33.02 22.61
CA SER A 45 -17.87 32.57 23.07
C SER A 45 -17.28 31.22 22.59
N SER A 46 -16.41 31.32 21.57
CA SER A 46 -15.17 30.57 21.27
C SER A 46 -14.90 29.16 21.86
N ASN A 47 -15.81 28.20 21.75
CA ASN A 47 -15.49 26.77 21.85
C ASN A 47 -15.40 26.15 20.45
N ALA A 48 -14.27 26.37 19.75
CA ALA A 48 -14.04 25.73 18.47
C ALA A 48 -13.91 24.21 18.65
N ILE A 49 -14.78 23.44 17.99
CA ILE A 49 -14.72 21.97 17.98
C ILE A 49 -13.32 21.54 17.49
N PRO A 50 -12.58 20.70 18.24
CA PRO A 50 -11.23 20.29 17.84
C PRO A 50 -11.24 19.48 16.54
N PRO A 51 -10.16 19.54 15.73
CA PRO A 51 -10.08 18.78 14.50
C PRO A 51 -10.11 17.27 14.77
N THR A 52 -10.76 16.52 13.89
CA THR A 52 -10.82 15.05 14.02
C THR A 52 -9.49 14.41 13.65
N LYS A 53 -8.97 13.52 14.50
CA LYS A 53 -7.73 12.80 14.22
C LYS A 53 -8.01 11.54 13.41
N PHE A 54 -7.51 11.49 12.18
CA PHE A 54 -7.51 10.30 11.34
C PHE A 54 -6.26 9.45 11.57
N PHE A 55 -6.38 8.14 11.43
CA PHE A 55 -5.26 7.22 11.56
C PHE A 55 -5.48 5.90 10.81
N GLU A 56 -4.38 5.29 10.39
CA GLU A 56 -4.31 3.90 9.95
C GLU A 56 -3.87 3.01 11.11
N VAL A 57 -4.42 1.80 11.24
CA VAL A 57 -4.00 0.85 12.26
C VAL A 57 -2.79 0.06 11.79
N THR A 58 -1.66 0.27 12.46
CA THR A 58 -0.43 -0.50 12.25
C THR A 58 0.32 -0.71 13.56
N LYS A 59 1.27 -1.65 13.58
CA LYS A 59 2.17 -1.84 14.73
C LYS A 59 3.05 -0.60 14.90
N PRO A 60 3.34 -0.16 16.14
CA PRO A 60 4.25 0.95 16.33
C PRO A 60 5.66 0.59 15.85
N ILE A 61 6.37 1.57 15.31
CA ILE A 61 7.80 1.45 15.01
C ILE A 61 8.53 1.23 16.34
N LYS A 62 9.35 0.18 16.42
CA LYS A 62 10.26 0.01 17.55
C LYS A 62 11.36 1.06 17.44
N LEU A 63 11.38 1.97 18.41
CA LEU A 63 12.36 3.05 18.48
C LEU A 63 13.44 2.71 19.52
N PRO A 64 14.71 3.04 19.24
CA PRO A 64 15.75 3.09 20.25
C PRO A 64 15.41 4.07 21.38
N LYS A 65 15.95 3.85 22.57
CA LYS A 65 15.80 4.71 23.76
C LYS A 65 16.54 6.04 23.63
N GLY A 66 17.61 6.09 22.82
CA GLY A 66 18.40 7.30 22.60
C GLY A 66 17.56 8.43 21.99
N LYS A 67 17.79 9.67 22.43
CA LYS A 67 17.09 10.85 21.90
C LYS A 67 17.43 11.03 20.41
N PRO A 68 16.44 11.17 19.52
CA PRO A 68 16.72 11.35 18.11
C PRO A 68 17.18 12.78 17.79
N CYS A 69 18.04 12.91 16.78
CA CYS A 69 18.23 14.16 16.06
C CYS A 69 17.04 14.34 15.10
N SER A 70 16.25 15.40 15.31
CA SER A 70 15.01 15.64 14.57
C SER A 70 15.05 17.03 13.94
N TYR A 71 14.61 17.14 12.69
CA TYR A 71 14.45 18.44 12.06
C TYR A 71 13.32 18.42 11.03
N ASN A 72 12.79 19.60 10.73
CA ASN A 72 11.79 19.81 9.70
C ASN A 72 12.49 19.99 8.35
N VAL A 73 12.10 19.17 7.36
CA VAL A 73 12.65 19.24 6.00
C VAL A 73 11.78 20.13 5.12
N LEU A 74 10.46 20.11 5.33
CA LEU A 74 9.50 20.88 4.57
C LEU A 74 8.33 21.31 5.44
N THR A 75 7.91 22.55 5.27
CA THR A 75 6.60 23.07 5.68
C THR A 75 5.97 23.72 4.45
N HIS A 76 4.78 23.28 4.06
CA HIS A 76 4.15 23.76 2.82
C HIS A 76 2.62 23.60 2.85
N ASP A 77 1.94 24.51 2.15
CA ASP A 77 0.49 24.49 1.97
C ASP A 77 0.14 24.05 0.53
N PHE A 78 -0.39 22.84 0.39
CA PHE A 78 -0.80 22.29 -0.90
C PHE A 78 -2.26 22.70 -1.20
N ALA A 79 -2.40 23.82 -1.91
CA ALA A 79 -3.69 24.32 -2.42
C ALA A 79 -3.99 23.77 -3.83
N PHE A 80 -3.95 24.60 -4.88
CA PHE A 80 -4.14 24.15 -6.26
C PHE A 80 -2.80 23.68 -6.85
N THR A 81 -2.49 22.40 -6.70
CA THR A 81 -1.23 21.75 -7.11
C THR A 81 -1.41 20.61 -8.12
N TYR A 82 -2.65 20.28 -8.47
CA TYR A 82 -2.95 19.33 -9.54
C TYR A 82 -2.36 19.81 -10.88
N GLY A 83 -1.68 18.91 -11.59
CA GLY A 83 -1.02 19.19 -12.86
C GLY A 83 0.17 20.16 -12.76
N LYS A 84 0.70 20.40 -11.55
CA LYS A 84 1.89 21.24 -11.33
C LYS A 84 3.10 20.39 -10.94
N PRO A 85 4.33 20.87 -11.23
CA PRO A 85 5.54 20.20 -10.77
C PRO A 85 5.57 20.01 -9.25
N PRO A 86 6.33 19.01 -8.75
CA PRO A 86 6.54 18.81 -7.32
C PRO A 86 7.11 20.06 -6.62
N VAL A 87 6.84 20.16 -5.32
CA VAL A 87 7.53 21.11 -4.44
C VAL A 87 8.90 20.56 -4.09
N PHE A 88 9.95 21.35 -4.34
CA PHE A 88 11.33 20.98 -4.06
C PHE A 88 11.86 21.66 -2.80
N ALA A 89 12.70 20.96 -2.05
CA ALA A 89 13.48 21.52 -0.95
C ALA A 89 14.86 20.87 -0.89
N ASN A 90 15.85 21.61 -0.37
CA ASN A 90 17.15 21.03 -0.10
C ASN A 90 17.02 20.05 1.08
N TYR A 91 17.54 18.83 0.89
CA TYR A 91 17.64 17.84 1.95
C TYR A 91 19.10 17.75 2.39
N THR A 92 19.36 18.03 3.67
CA THR A 92 20.69 17.89 4.26
C THR A 92 20.58 17.07 5.54
N PRO A 93 21.40 16.03 5.73
CA PRO A 93 21.43 15.29 6.99
C PRO A 93 21.76 16.24 8.16
N PRO A 94 21.31 15.93 9.39
CA PRO A 94 21.43 16.86 10.51
C PRO A 94 22.91 17.04 10.91
N SER A 95 23.51 18.18 10.52
CA SER A 95 24.92 18.50 10.74
C SER A 95 25.30 18.66 12.22
N ASN A 96 24.37 19.16 13.04
CA ASN A 96 24.56 19.36 14.49
C ASN A 96 24.20 18.12 15.32
N CYS A 97 24.09 16.95 14.70
CA CYS A 97 23.79 15.72 15.42
C CYS A 97 25.06 15.20 16.13
N PRO A 98 25.02 14.91 17.44
CA PRO A 98 26.19 14.39 18.16
C PRO A 98 26.55 12.95 17.77
N TYR A 99 25.80 12.33 16.86
CA TYR A 99 25.96 10.96 16.42
C TYR A 99 26.22 10.93 14.91
N GLN A 100 27.11 10.04 14.49
CA GLN A 100 27.45 9.82 13.07
C GLN A 100 26.86 8.51 12.52
N SER A 101 26.30 7.66 13.40
CA SER A 101 25.71 6.38 13.05
C SER A 101 24.34 6.23 13.70
N PHE A 102 23.39 5.71 12.94
CA PHE A 102 21.97 5.67 13.29
C PHE A 102 21.42 4.27 13.11
N SER A 103 20.68 3.79 14.12
CA SER A 103 20.05 2.48 14.10
C SER A 103 18.61 2.53 13.56
N LYS A 104 18.02 3.73 13.54
CA LYS A 104 16.67 3.97 13.02
C LYS A 104 16.56 5.35 12.41
N ILE A 105 15.94 5.44 11.25
CA ILE A 105 15.54 6.71 10.65
C ILE A 105 14.04 6.65 10.36
N VAL A 106 13.29 7.64 10.85
CA VAL A 106 11.84 7.70 10.74
C VAL A 106 11.41 8.99 10.06
N LEU A 107 10.65 8.85 8.97
CA LEU A 107 9.91 9.93 8.35
C LEU A 107 8.62 10.18 9.13
N GLU A 108 8.31 11.42 9.45
CA GLU A 108 7.04 11.85 10.02
C GLU A 108 6.40 12.88 9.09
N TRP A 109 5.30 12.49 8.43
CA TRP A 109 4.41 13.39 7.71
C TRP A 109 3.28 13.79 8.65
N LYS A 110 3.11 15.09 8.91
CA LYS A 110 1.96 15.66 9.62
C LYS A 110 1.17 16.51 8.65
N ALA A 111 -0.15 16.35 8.67
CA ALA A 111 -1.01 17.19 7.87
C ALA A 111 -2.28 17.58 8.63
N ALA A 112 -2.77 18.78 8.30
CA ALA A 112 -4.05 19.30 8.71
C ALA A 112 -4.80 19.81 7.48
N SER A 113 -6.13 19.64 7.47
CA SER A 113 -6.97 20.22 6.42
C SER A 113 -8.38 20.49 6.95
N LYS A 114 -9.04 21.51 6.40
CA LYS A 114 -10.39 21.92 6.77
C LYS A 114 -11.14 22.34 5.52
N GLY A 115 -12.44 22.01 5.46
CA GLY A 115 -13.28 22.33 4.32
C GLY A 115 -13.75 21.06 3.60
N ARG A 116 -14.06 21.19 2.32
CA ARG A 116 -14.47 20.10 1.45
C ARG A 116 -13.31 19.71 0.53
N GLN A 117 -12.95 18.43 0.52
CA GLN A 117 -11.97 17.88 -0.41
C GLN A 117 -12.17 16.35 -0.52
N PHE A 118 -11.87 15.80 -1.70
CA PHE A 118 -11.77 14.35 -1.88
C PHE A 118 -10.35 13.88 -1.60
N ASP A 119 -10.18 12.59 -1.47
CA ASP A 119 -8.90 11.98 -1.26
C ASP A 119 -7.96 12.18 -2.46
N ARG A 120 -6.67 12.40 -2.16
CA ARG A 120 -5.64 12.71 -3.15
C ARG A 120 -4.42 11.82 -2.92
N ILE A 121 -3.87 11.28 -4.01
CA ILE A 121 -2.59 10.59 -3.97
C ILE A 121 -1.44 11.60 -3.85
N PHE A 122 -0.42 11.24 -3.08
CA PHE A 122 0.81 11.99 -2.95
C PHE A 122 2.05 11.09 -2.79
N GLY A 123 3.20 11.63 -3.17
CA GLY A 123 4.50 10.97 -3.11
C GLY A 123 5.58 11.88 -2.52
N VAL A 124 6.55 11.26 -1.86
CA VAL A 124 7.74 11.93 -1.31
C VAL A 124 8.99 11.21 -1.83
N TRP A 125 9.87 11.97 -2.48
CA TRP A 125 11.14 11.48 -3.01
C TRP A 125 12.33 12.23 -2.42
N VAL A 126 13.44 11.53 -2.24
CA VAL A 126 14.73 12.12 -1.92
C VAL A 126 15.72 11.68 -2.99
N GLY A 127 16.36 12.62 -3.70
CA GLY A 127 17.25 12.28 -4.82
C GLY A 127 16.58 11.46 -5.92
N GLY A 128 15.25 11.60 -6.09
CA GLY A 128 14.44 10.82 -7.04
C GLY A 128 14.00 9.41 -6.56
N VAL A 129 14.44 8.98 -5.37
CA VAL A 129 14.06 7.70 -4.74
C VAL A 129 12.78 7.90 -3.93
N GLU A 130 11.72 7.13 -4.22
CA GLU A 130 10.46 7.26 -3.49
C GLU A 130 10.58 6.62 -2.11
N ILE A 131 10.26 7.39 -1.07
CA ILE A 131 10.32 6.94 0.33
C ILE A 131 8.94 6.84 0.98
N LEU A 132 7.92 7.49 0.41
CA LEU A 132 6.54 7.42 0.88
C LEU A 132 5.56 7.66 -0.28
N ARG A 133 4.62 6.73 -0.46
CA ARG A 133 3.40 6.90 -1.24
C ARG A 133 2.21 6.84 -0.30
N SER A 134 1.25 7.75 -0.45
CA SER A 134 0.16 7.88 0.51
C SER A 134 -1.07 8.54 -0.10
N CYS A 135 -2.23 8.28 0.48
CA CYS A 135 -3.50 8.91 0.17
C CYS A 135 -3.90 9.85 1.32
N THR A 136 -4.37 11.06 1.00
CA THR A 136 -4.85 12.00 2.00
C THR A 136 -6.14 11.51 2.67
N ALA A 137 -6.39 11.95 3.90
CA ALA A 137 -7.72 11.86 4.48
C ALA A 137 -8.64 12.96 3.91
N GLU A 138 -9.92 12.64 3.73
CA GLU A 138 -10.95 13.61 3.37
C GLU A 138 -11.32 14.53 4.56
N PRO A 139 -11.17 15.85 4.43
CA PRO A 139 -11.50 16.81 5.48
C PRO A 139 -12.99 16.99 5.69
N ARG A 140 -13.31 17.60 6.84
CA ARG A 140 -14.65 18.05 7.20
C ARG A 140 -14.65 19.53 7.60
N ALA A 141 -15.84 20.10 7.75
CA ALA A 141 -16.03 21.50 8.12
C ALA A 141 -15.33 21.90 9.43
N THR A 142 -15.19 20.99 10.40
CA THR A 142 -14.50 21.23 11.68
C THR A 142 -12.99 20.99 11.62
N GLY A 143 -12.46 20.55 10.47
CA GLY A 143 -11.05 20.24 10.27
C GLY A 143 -10.67 18.81 10.70
N ILE A 144 -9.53 18.37 10.18
CA ILE A 144 -8.93 17.07 10.44
C ILE A 144 -7.42 17.22 10.62
N VAL A 145 -6.83 16.25 11.31
CA VAL A 145 -5.37 16.09 11.47
C VAL A 145 -4.99 14.62 11.33
N TRP A 146 -3.85 14.33 10.71
CA TRP A 146 -3.29 12.97 10.66
C TRP A 146 -1.78 13.00 10.65
N THR A 147 -1.20 11.85 10.95
CA THR A 147 0.24 11.66 10.96
C THR A 147 0.59 10.29 10.40
N VAL A 148 1.52 10.26 9.46
CA VAL A 148 2.14 9.03 8.96
C VAL A 148 3.55 8.97 9.51
N LYS A 149 3.91 7.83 10.11
CA LYS A 149 5.28 7.54 10.54
C LYS A 149 5.77 6.31 9.82
N LYS A 150 6.84 6.47 9.03
CA LYS A 150 7.43 5.39 8.25
C LYS A 150 8.87 5.16 8.64
N ASP A 151 9.23 3.91 8.82
CA ASP A 151 10.61 3.48 8.99
C ASP A 151 11.33 3.51 7.65
N ILE A 152 12.18 4.52 7.46
CA ILE A 152 12.94 4.75 6.23
C ILE A 152 14.42 4.38 6.40
N THR A 153 14.75 3.60 7.43
CA THR A 153 16.14 3.16 7.70
C THR A 153 16.76 2.42 6.52
N ARG A 154 15.95 1.71 5.71
CA ARG A 154 16.44 1.04 4.50
C ARG A 154 17.09 1.98 3.48
N TYR A 155 16.75 3.28 3.52
CA TYR A 155 17.28 4.31 2.62
C TYR A 155 18.49 5.06 3.20
N GLN A 156 19.15 4.52 4.23
CA GLN A 156 20.17 5.22 4.99
C GLN A 156 21.32 5.79 4.15
N SER A 157 21.83 5.08 3.14
CA SER A 157 22.92 5.56 2.28
C SER A 157 22.57 6.87 1.55
N LEU A 158 21.32 6.99 1.12
CA LEU A 158 20.78 8.21 0.51
C LEU A 158 20.59 9.32 1.57
N LEU A 159 19.98 8.98 2.72
CA LEU A 159 19.58 9.92 3.76
C LEU A 159 20.75 10.55 4.53
N LEU A 160 21.96 9.98 4.44
CA LEU A 160 23.19 10.49 5.05
C LEU A 160 24.03 11.35 4.08
N SER A 161 23.47 11.73 2.94
CA SER A 161 24.09 12.62 1.96
C SER A 161 23.18 13.81 1.64
N ASN A 162 23.76 14.91 1.15
CA ASN A 162 22.97 16.02 0.66
C ASN A 162 22.19 15.58 -0.60
N GLN A 163 20.90 15.88 -0.63
CA GLN A 163 19.98 15.48 -1.68
C GLN A 163 18.96 16.59 -1.94
N THR A 164 18.09 16.36 -2.93
CA THR A 164 16.88 17.17 -3.13
C THR A 164 15.67 16.38 -2.66
N LEU A 165 14.87 16.97 -1.77
CA LEU A 165 13.52 16.50 -1.46
C LEU A 165 12.58 16.98 -2.57
N ALA A 166 11.69 16.10 -3.02
CA ALA A 166 10.56 16.45 -3.86
C ALA A 166 9.26 15.89 -3.27
N VAL A 167 8.20 16.70 -3.26
CA VAL A 167 6.89 16.32 -2.74
C VAL A 167 5.83 16.69 -3.75
N SER A 168 5.05 15.70 -4.18
CA SER A 168 3.89 15.91 -5.05
C SER A 168 2.64 15.49 -4.32
N LEU A 169 1.71 16.41 -4.11
CA LEU A 169 0.37 16.16 -3.60
C LEU A 169 -0.60 16.80 -4.59
N ARG A 170 -1.40 16.01 -5.28
CA ARG A 170 -2.21 16.47 -6.42
C ARG A 170 -3.56 17.07 -5.97
N ASN A 171 -3.53 18.23 -5.31
CA ASN A 171 -4.74 18.84 -4.76
C ASN A 171 -5.39 19.87 -5.72
N VAL A 172 -6.71 19.99 -5.62
CA VAL A 172 -7.52 20.95 -6.38
C VAL A 172 -8.25 21.83 -5.38
N VAL A 173 -8.10 23.15 -5.49
CA VAL A 173 -8.86 24.10 -4.67
C VAL A 173 -9.59 25.08 -5.59
N ASP A 174 -10.91 25.15 -5.45
CA ASP A 174 -11.82 26.00 -6.21
C ASP A 174 -13.05 26.40 -5.37
N GLY A 175 -14.12 26.89 -6.00
CA GLY A 175 -15.34 27.29 -5.30
C GLY A 175 -16.08 26.14 -4.59
N THR A 176 -15.86 24.89 -5.00
CA THR A 176 -16.44 23.68 -4.40
C THR A 176 -15.46 23.02 -3.43
N TYR A 177 -14.22 22.82 -3.87
CA TYR A 177 -13.17 22.16 -3.11
C TYR A 177 -12.34 23.22 -2.36
N THR A 178 -12.50 23.27 -1.05
CA THR A 178 -11.93 24.32 -0.18
C THR A 178 -10.83 23.81 0.74
N GLY A 179 -10.60 22.49 0.76
CA GLY A 179 -9.60 21.86 1.62
C GLY A 179 -8.17 22.08 1.11
N ILE A 180 -7.46 23.03 1.71
CA ILE A 180 -6.01 23.17 1.61
C ILE A 180 -5.36 22.17 2.57
N TYR A 181 -4.28 21.53 2.14
CA TYR A 181 -3.50 20.61 2.98
C TYR A 181 -2.27 21.33 3.54
N HIS A 182 -2.25 21.58 4.85
CA HIS A 182 -1.12 22.17 5.57
C HIS A 182 -0.19 21.05 6.04
N VAL A 183 1.03 20.98 5.51
CA VAL A 183 1.92 19.83 5.66
C VAL A 183 3.22 20.21 6.36
N HIS A 184 3.66 19.37 7.31
CA HIS A 184 5.00 19.37 7.87
C HIS A 184 5.64 18.00 7.72
N ILE A 185 6.85 17.97 7.15
CA ILE A 185 7.66 16.76 7.00
C ILE A 185 8.88 16.85 7.92
N ASN A 186 8.98 15.92 8.85
CA ASN A 186 10.12 15.80 9.76
C ASN A 186 10.85 14.48 9.53
N VAL A 187 12.17 14.48 9.76
CA VAL A 187 12.96 13.25 9.78
C VAL A 187 13.64 13.12 11.13
N HIS A 188 13.55 11.93 11.71
CA HIS A 188 14.07 11.60 13.03
C HIS A 188 15.16 10.52 12.93
N PHE A 189 16.37 10.88 13.32
CA PHE A 189 17.56 10.03 13.31
C PHE A 189 17.87 9.53 14.72
N TYR A 190 17.62 8.25 14.99
CA TYR A 190 17.86 7.64 16.29
C TYR A 190 19.24 6.96 16.31
N PRO A 191 20.09 7.26 17.31
CA PRO A 191 21.42 6.66 17.42
C PRO A 191 21.36 5.18 17.79
N HIS A 192 22.49 4.49 17.73
CA HIS A 192 22.65 3.17 18.32
C HIS A 192 22.61 3.23 19.86
N GLU A 193 21.98 2.23 20.48
CA GLU A 193 22.08 2.02 21.92
C GLU A 193 23.45 1.39 22.21
N SER A 194 24.42 2.21 22.66
CA SER A 194 25.83 1.89 23.00
C SER A 194 26.88 2.06 21.87
N LYS A 195 28.08 2.50 22.26
CA LYS A 195 29.29 2.69 21.40
C LYS A 195 29.92 1.37 20.94
N VAL A 196 29.34 0.23 21.30
CA VAL A 196 29.81 -1.04 20.76
C VAL A 196 29.16 -1.17 19.40
N GLU A 197 29.95 -0.99 18.34
CA GLU A 197 29.63 -1.38 16.97
C GLU A 197 29.45 -2.91 16.90
N THR A 198 28.43 -3.44 17.57
CA THR A 198 27.98 -4.78 17.29
C THR A 198 27.30 -4.74 15.94
N LEU A 199 28.03 -5.20 14.93
CA LEU A 199 27.56 -5.78 13.64
C LEU A 199 26.50 -6.89 13.81
N ALA A 200 25.90 -7.03 15.01
CA ALA A 200 25.08 -8.14 15.48
C ALA A 200 23.69 -7.71 15.96
N SER A 201 23.26 -6.47 15.75
CA SER A 201 21.82 -6.18 15.77
C SER A 201 21.26 -6.69 14.45
N GLY A 202 20.48 -7.78 14.47
CA GLY A 202 19.94 -8.51 13.31
C GLY A 202 18.98 -7.74 12.40
N SER A 203 19.19 -6.44 12.24
CA SER A 203 18.64 -5.58 11.20
C SER A 203 19.45 -5.80 9.92
N GLU A 204 18.80 -5.90 8.77
CA GLU A 204 19.51 -5.94 7.48
C GLU A 204 20.42 -4.73 7.33
N ILE A 205 21.65 -4.97 6.90
CA ILE A 205 22.56 -3.90 6.49
C ILE A 205 21.87 -3.16 5.34
N PRO A 206 21.57 -1.85 5.47
CA PRO A 206 21.00 -1.06 4.38
C PRO A 206 21.87 -1.13 3.12
N ALA A 207 21.28 -0.89 1.96
CA ALA A 207 22.03 -0.83 0.72
C ALA A 207 23.09 0.29 0.75
N ASP A 208 24.27 0.03 0.18
CA ASP A 208 25.35 1.03 0.07
C ASP A 208 25.01 2.14 -0.93
N LEU A 209 24.20 1.82 -1.95
CA LEU A 209 23.74 2.75 -2.97
C LEU A 209 22.30 2.43 -3.35
N ILE A 210 21.51 3.46 -3.61
CA ILE A 210 20.11 3.33 -4.06
C ILE A 210 19.96 4.18 -5.30
N LEU A 211 19.64 3.54 -6.42
CA LEU A 211 19.41 4.23 -7.69
C LEU A 211 17.91 4.45 -7.91
N PRO A 212 17.47 5.68 -8.25
CA PRO A 212 16.08 5.95 -8.56
C PRO A 212 15.72 5.37 -9.93
N ILE A 213 14.76 4.45 -9.95
CA ILE A 213 14.15 3.90 -11.15
C ILE A 213 12.80 4.60 -11.36
N SER A 214 12.88 5.90 -11.61
CA SER A 214 11.75 6.81 -11.70
C SER A 214 11.90 7.78 -12.89
N LYS A 215 10.82 8.46 -13.27
CA LYS A 215 10.79 9.40 -14.40
C LYS A 215 11.67 10.63 -14.09
N ASN A 216 12.35 11.15 -15.11
CA ASN A 216 13.12 12.40 -14.97
C ASN A 216 12.19 13.63 -14.94
N ILE A 217 12.64 14.71 -14.31
CA ILE A 217 11.97 16.04 -14.31
C ILE A 217 12.33 16.82 -15.59
N PRO A 218 11.45 17.72 -16.08
CA PRO A 218 10.15 18.09 -15.51
C PRO A 218 9.02 17.13 -15.89
N SER A 219 8.16 16.85 -14.91
CA SER A 219 6.97 16.03 -15.07
C SER A 219 5.87 16.57 -14.16
N ASP A 220 4.70 16.83 -14.72
CA ASP A 220 3.55 17.44 -14.02
C ASP A 220 2.92 16.50 -12.98
N ASN A 221 3.23 15.20 -13.06
CA ASN A 221 2.74 14.18 -12.14
C ASN A 221 3.84 13.64 -11.21
N GLY A 222 4.90 14.42 -10.98
CA GLY A 222 6.06 14.00 -10.18
C GLY A 222 6.92 12.95 -10.90
N PHE A 223 7.57 12.08 -10.13
CA PHE A 223 8.56 11.12 -10.63
C PHE A 223 7.97 9.79 -11.09
N TRP A 224 6.65 9.62 -11.06
CA TRP A 224 6.00 8.38 -11.48
C TRP A 224 6.03 8.20 -13.00
N PHE A 225 6.21 6.95 -13.43
CA PHE A 225 5.69 6.51 -14.73
C PHE A 225 4.18 6.40 -14.61
N GLU A 226 3.45 7.01 -15.54
CA GLU A 226 2.01 6.86 -15.67
C GLU A 226 1.74 5.88 -16.81
N ILE A 227 1.23 4.70 -16.50
CA ILE A 227 0.80 3.73 -17.50
C ILE A 227 -0.65 4.02 -17.85
N GLN A 228 -0.91 4.35 -19.11
CA GLN A 228 -2.21 4.80 -19.58
C GLN A 228 -3.11 3.67 -20.11
N ASN A 229 -2.53 2.53 -20.46
CA ASN A 229 -3.25 1.34 -20.92
C ASN A 229 -2.29 0.13 -20.96
N SER A 230 -2.82 -1.04 -21.32
CA SER A 230 -2.06 -2.31 -21.38
C SER A 230 -0.89 -2.36 -22.37
N THR A 231 -0.80 -1.43 -23.33
CA THR A 231 0.29 -1.36 -24.31
C THR A 231 1.42 -0.41 -23.89
N ASP A 232 1.12 0.51 -22.97
CA ASP A 232 2.04 1.54 -22.49
C ASP A 232 3.09 0.94 -21.53
N LYS A 233 4.27 1.59 -21.48
CA LYS A 233 5.45 1.10 -20.76
C LYS A 233 6.22 2.23 -20.09
N GLY A 234 6.41 2.11 -18.78
CA GLY A 234 7.40 2.89 -18.06
C GLY A 234 8.78 2.31 -18.31
N LEU A 235 9.75 3.11 -18.75
CA LEU A 235 11.11 2.67 -19.05
C LEU A 235 12.14 3.56 -18.37
N LYS A 236 13.16 2.95 -17.77
CA LYS A 236 14.30 3.66 -17.20
C LYS A 236 15.61 2.98 -17.55
N GLU A 237 16.51 3.74 -18.12
CA GLU A 237 17.90 3.34 -18.30
C GLU A 237 18.70 3.56 -17.01
N PHE A 238 19.61 2.63 -16.71
CA PHE A 238 20.44 2.68 -15.52
C PHE A 238 21.79 1.99 -15.77
N LYS A 239 22.77 2.32 -14.93
CA LYS A 239 24.06 1.65 -14.88
C LYS A 239 24.44 1.48 -13.42
N ILE A 240 24.99 0.34 -13.06
CA ILE A 240 25.39 0.03 -11.68
C ILE A 240 26.92 0.01 -11.55
N PRO A 241 27.47 0.25 -10.34
CA PRO A 241 28.87 0.02 -10.06
C PRO A 241 29.24 -1.46 -10.29
N GLN A 242 30.39 -1.70 -10.92
CA GLN A 242 30.83 -3.04 -11.30
C GLN A 242 31.30 -3.90 -10.12
N ASN A 243 31.29 -3.36 -8.90
CA ASN A 243 31.59 -4.07 -7.67
C ASN A 243 30.33 -4.42 -6.85
N ALA A 244 29.13 -4.29 -7.41
CA ALA A 244 27.91 -4.73 -6.71
C ALA A 244 27.87 -6.25 -6.56
N TYR A 245 27.47 -6.74 -5.37
CA TYR A 245 27.33 -8.18 -5.09
C TYR A 245 25.91 -8.61 -4.70
N LYS A 246 25.01 -7.65 -4.44
CA LYS A 246 23.57 -7.88 -4.22
C LYS A 246 22.78 -6.73 -4.83
N ALA A 247 21.62 -7.05 -5.40
CA ALA A 247 20.72 -6.06 -5.97
C ALA A 247 19.25 -6.44 -5.74
N VAL A 248 18.45 -5.53 -5.18
CA VAL A 248 17.02 -5.71 -4.92
C VAL A 248 16.26 -4.52 -5.48
N LEU A 249 15.23 -4.78 -6.27
CA LEU A 249 14.35 -3.75 -6.81
C LEU A 249 13.10 -3.63 -5.94
N GLU A 250 12.89 -2.47 -5.30
CA GLU A 250 11.67 -2.14 -4.58
C GLU A 250 10.74 -1.36 -5.51
N VAL A 251 9.55 -1.86 -5.79
CA VAL A 251 8.58 -1.25 -6.72
C VAL A 251 7.38 -0.70 -5.96
N TYR A 252 6.99 0.53 -6.26
CA TYR A 252 5.77 1.15 -5.76
C TYR A 252 4.71 1.20 -6.86
N VAL A 253 3.46 0.88 -6.51
CA VAL A 253 2.34 0.83 -7.45
C VAL A 253 1.11 1.47 -6.82
N SER A 254 0.36 2.24 -7.61
CA SER A 254 -0.98 2.72 -7.27
C SER A 254 -1.81 2.90 -8.54
N PHE A 255 -3.09 2.58 -8.46
CA PHE A 255 -4.06 2.58 -9.56
C PHE A 255 -5.13 3.64 -9.29
N HIS A 256 -5.61 4.32 -10.32
CA HIS A 256 -6.49 5.51 -10.22
C HIS A 256 -7.50 5.53 -11.37
N GLU A 257 -8.43 6.50 -11.35
CA GLU A 257 -9.42 6.70 -12.41
C GLU A 257 -10.22 5.41 -12.70
N ASN A 258 -10.29 4.96 -13.96
CA ASN A 258 -11.04 3.76 -14.34
C ASN A 258 -10.49 2.45 -13.74
N ASP A 259 -9.25 2.46 -13.24
CA ASP A 259 -8.67 1.34 -12.52
C ASP A 259 -8.64 1.57 -11.00
N GLU A 260 -9.20 2.64 -10.45
CA GLU A 260 -9.33 2.82 -8.99
C GLU A 260 -10.07 1.64 -8.34
N PHE A 261 -11.09 1.13 -9.04
CA PHE A 261 -11.93 0.01 -8.62
C PHE A 261 -11.76 -1.22 -9.52
N TRP A 262 -10.58 -1.44 -10.10
CA TRP A 262 -10.34 -2.52 -11.09
C TRP A 262 -10.87 -3.90 -10.66
N TYR A 263 -10.91 -4.19 -9.36
CA TYR A 263 -11.41 -5.45 -8.78
C TYR A 263 -12.93 -5.65 -8.92
N THR A 264 -13.68 -4.60 -9.29
CA THR A 264 -15.11 -4.65 -9.64
C THR A 264 -15.38 -4.58 -11.14
N ASN A 265 -14.34 -4.50 -11.99
CA ASN A 265 -14.56 -4.35 -13.43
C ASN A 265 -15.03 -5.66 -14.08
N PRO A 266 -16.16 -5.67 -14.81
CA PRO A 266 -16.59 -6.82 -15.59
C PRO A 266 -15.69 -7.04 -16.83
N PRO A 267 -15.75 -8.23 -17.46
CA PRO A 267 -15.07 -8.46 -18.73
C PRO A 267 -15.71 -7.68 -19.88
N ASP A 268 -14.94 -7.38 -20.93
CA ASP A 268 -15.42 -6.61 -22.09
C ASP A 268 -16.58 -7.29 -22.84
N SER A 269 -16.63 -8.63 -22.82
CA SER A 269 -17.74 -9.38 -23.41
C SER A 269 -19.10 -9.02 -22.78
N TYR A 270 -19.12 -8.76 -21.48
CA TYR A 270 -20.32 -8.31 -20.77
C TYR A 270 -20.70 -6.87 -21.14
N LEU A 271 -19.71 -5.98 -21.24
CA LEU A 271 -19.93 -4.59 -21.65
C LEU A 271 -20.49 -4.51 -23.07
N ASN A 272 -19.86 -5.22 -24.01
CA ASN A 272 -20.26 -5.26 -25.40
C ASN A 272 -21.68 -5.84 -25.58
N ALA A 273 -22.00 -6.93 -24.87
CA ALA A 273 -23.32 -7.55 -24.96
C ALA A 273 -24.45 -6.67 -24.40
N ASN A 274 -24.13 -5.76 -23.47
CA ASN A 274 -25.09 -4.86 -22.83
C ASN A 274 -25.00 -3.41 -23.32
N ASN A 275 -24.17 -3.11 -24.33
CA ASN A 275 -23.92 -1.77 -24.85
C ASN A 275 -23.52 -0.75 -23.76
N LEU A 276 -22.66 -1.17 -22.82
CA LEU A 276 -22.17 -0.32 -21.73
C LEU A 276 -20.88 0.40 -22.16
N THR A 277 -20.97 1.71 -22.42
CA THR A 277 -19.81 2.52 -22.87
C THR A 277 -19.10 3.23 -21.73
N ASP A 278 -19.80 3.48 -20.62
CA ASP A 278 -19.34 4.33 -19.51
C ASP A 278 -18.89 3.51 -18.28
N THR A 279 -18.77 2.20 -18.43
CA THR A 279 -18.35 1.28 -17.38
C THR A 279 -16.93 0.77 -17.66
N PRO A 280 -15.97 0.92 -16.72
CA PRO A 280 -14.64 0.36 -16.85
C PRO A 280 -14.64 -1.16 -17.06
N GLY A 281 -13.91 -1.63 -18.08
CA GLY A 281 -13.82 -3.05 -18.46
C GLY A 281 -12.49 -3.71 -18.10
N HIS A 282 -12.07 -4.61 -19.01
CA HIS A 282 -10.85 -5.43 -18.93
C HIS A 282 -10.81 -6.44 -17.78
N GLY A 283 -11.97 -6.73 -17.15
CA GLY A 283 -12.08 -7.73 -16.09
C GLY A 283 -11.34 -7.37 -14.79
N ALA A 284 -11.60 -8.15 -13.75
CA ALA A 284 -11.09 -7.93 -12.42
C ALA A 284 -9.71 -8.56 -12.18
N PHE A 285 -8.74 -8.39 -13.08
CA PHE A 285 -7.36 -8.84 -12.86
C PHE A 285 -6.35 -7.88 -13.49
N ARG A 286 -5.31 -7.53 -12.73
CA ARG A 286 -4.22 -6.63 -13.14
C ARG A 286 -2.89 -7.24 -12.68
N GLU A 287 -1.91 -7.20 -13.56
CA GLU A 287 -0.55 -7.67 -13.26
C GLU A 287 0.46 -6.62 -13.68
N VAL A 288 1.28 -6.15 -12.74
CA VAL A 288 2.45 -5.33 -13.06
C VAL A 288 3.61 -6.26 -13.40
N VAL A 289 4.13 -6.16 -14.62
CA VAL A 289 5.25 -6.96 -15.12
C VAL A 289 6.50 -6.11 -15.17
N VAL A 290 7.57 -6.58 -14.52
CA VAL A 290 8.88 -5.93 -14.51
C VAL A 290 9.83 -6.65 -15.46
N THR A 291 10.42 -5.91 -16.38
CA THR A 291 11.33 -6.43 -17.42
C THR A 291 12.72 -5.83 -17.32
N LEU A 292 13.74 -6.63 -17.56
CA LEU A 292 15.14 -6.21 -17.72
C LEU A 292 15.53 -6.34 -19.20
N ASP A 293 16.13 -5.28 -19.74
CA ASP A 293 16.57 -5.15 -21.13
C ASP A 293 15.50 -5.53 -22.15
N LYS A 294 14.26 -5.10 -21.87
CA LYS A 294 13.04 -5.28 -22.69
C LYS A 294 12.63 -6.74 -22.95
N LYS A 295 13.40 -7.72 -22.49
CA LYS A 295 13.26 -9.14 -22.86
C LYS A 295 12.95 -10.04 -21.67
N ASN A 296 13.65 -9.88 -20.55
CA ASN A 296 13.58 -10.82 -19.44
C ASN A 296 12.58 -10.33 -18.41
N VAL A 297 11.52 -11.10 -18.11
CA VAL A 297 10.61 -10.80 -17.00
C VAL A 297 11.29 -11.18 -15.70
N VAL A 298 11.77 -10.20 -14.94
CA VAL A 298 12.54 -10.43 -13.71
C VAL A 298 11.65 -10.56 -12.47
N GLY A 299 10.40 -10.11 -12.55
CA GLY A 299 9.40 -10.25 -11.51
C GLY A 299 8.01 -9.78 -11.94
N SER A 300 7.02 -10.10 -11.14
CA SER A 300 5.62 -9.73 -11.30
C SER A 300 5.04 -9.29 -9.96
N ILE A 301 4.13 -8.33 -10.00
CA ILE A 301 3.47 -7.77 -8.82
C ILE A 301 1.97 -7.75 -9.07
N TRP A 302 1.24 -8.42 -8.19
CA TRP A 302 -0.21 -8.30 -8.09
C TRP A 302 -0.47 -7.41 -6.88
N PRO A 303 -0.93 -6.16 -7.06
CA PRO A 303 -0.98 -5.20 -5.96
C PRO A 303 -2.00 -5.64 -4.90
N PHE A 304 -1.76 -5.24 -3.66
CA PHE A 304 -2.79 -5.28 -2.63
C PHE A 304 -3.88 -4.29 -3.04
N THR A 305 -5.13 -4.70 -2.85
CA THR A 305 -6.31 -3.89 -3.18
C THR A 305 -6.50 -2.80 -2.13
N VAL A 306 -5.61 -1.81 -2.14
CA VAL A 306 -5.73 -0.60 -1.32
C VAL A 306 -7.01 0.11 -1.72
N ILE A 307 -7.85 0.39 -0.73
CA ILE A 307 -9.03 1.23 -0.92
C ILE A 307 -8.72 2.58 -0.31
N TYR A 308 -8.72 3.60 -1.15
CA TYR A 308 -8.42 4.97 -0.76
C TYR A 308 -9.54 5.57 0.10
N THR A 309 -9.28 6.73 0.71
CA THR A 309 -10.20 7.26 1.73
C THR A 309 -11.50 7.83 1.16
N GLY A 310 -11.61 7.91 -0.17
CA GLY A 310 -12.86 8.18 -0.91
C GLY A 310 -13.56 6.94 -1.47
N GLY A 311 -12.87 5.78 -1.51
CA GLY A 311 -13.29 4.62 -2.31
C GLY A 311 -14.44 3.80 -1.69
N VAL A 312 -15.22 3.13 -2.56
CA VAL A 312 -16.39 2.29 -2.25
C VAL A 312 -17.53 3.04 -1.53
N ASN A 313 -17.29 3.45 -0.29
CA ASN A 313 -18.13 4.36 0.46
C ASN A 313 -17.24 5.22 1.38
N PRO A 314 -17.10 6.53 1.14
CA PRO A 314 -16.16 7.40 1.86
C PRO A 314 -16.46 7.52 3.37
N LEU A 315 -17.67 7.14 3.81
CA LEU A 315 -18.06 7.18 5.22
C LEU A 315 -17.41 6.05 6.04
N LEU A 316 -16.92 4.99 5.39
CA LEU A 316 -16.21 3.88 6.03
C LEU A 316 -14.90 4.35 6.66
N TRP A 317 -14.20 5.25 6.00
CA TRP A 317 -12.78 5.53 6.28
C TRP A 317 -12.57 6.60 7.35
N ARG A 318 -13.54 6.73 8.28
CA ARG A 318 -13.63 7.85 9.23
C ARG A 318 -13.81 7.32 10.67
N PRO A 319 -12.89 7.64 11.60
CA PRO A 319 -11.55 8.18 11.42
C PRO A 319 -10.48 7.10 11.17
N ILE A 320 -10.87 5.82 11.06
CA ILE A 320 -9.96 4.71 10.74
C ILE A 320 -9.90 4.55 9.23
N THR A 321 -8.73 4.76 8.63
CA THR A 321 -8.58 4.67 7.17
C THR A 321 -8.32 3.24 6.69
N GLY A 322 -8.46 3.01 5.37
CA GLY A 322 -8.23 1.72 4.74
C GLY A 322 -6.82 1.18 4.99
N ILE A 323 -6.65 -0.15 5.05
CA ILE A 323 -5.33 -0.78 5.16
C ILE A 323 -4.42 -0.28 4.03
N GLY A 324 -3.23 0.25 4.36
CA GLY A 324 -2.26 0.72 3.38
C GLY A 324 -2.64 2.02 2.66
N SER A 325 -3.69 2.72 3.09
CA SER A 325 -4.07 4.01 2.49
C SER A 325 -3.11 5.13 2.88
N PHE A 326 -2.53 5.09 4.10
CA PHE A 326 -1.61 6.12 4.58
C PHE A 326 -0.14 5.80 4.31
N ASP A 327 0.21 4.53 4.16
CA ASP A 327 1.53 4.07 3.70
C ASP A 327 1.30 2.91 2.71
N LEU A 328 1.26 3.24 1.43
CA LEU A 328 0.98 2.25 0.39
C LEU A 328 2.10 1.20 0.34
N PRO A 329 1.76 -0.10 0.13
CA PRO A 329 2.76 -1.15 0.03
C PRO A 329 3.77 -0.96 -1.12
N SER A 330 5.02 -1.35 -0.87
CA SER A 330 6.02 -1.59 -1.91
C SER A 330 6.37 -3.09 -1.99
N TYR A 331 6.93 -3.50 -3.13
CA TYR A 331 7.20 -4.90 -3.46
C TYR A 331 8.66 -5.10 -3.84
N ASP A 332 9.35 -6.02 -3.16
CA ASP A 332 10.75 -6.32 -3.42
C ASP A 332 10.88 -7.46 -4.45
N ILE A 333 11.73 -7.28 -5.46
CA ILE A 333 12.14 -8.30 -6.44
C ILE A 333 13.66 -8.46 -6.32
N ASP A 334 14.12 -9.67 -5.99
CA ASP A 334 15.56 -9.93 -5.89
C ASP A 334 16.17 -10.15 -7.29
N VAL A 335 16.90 -9.15 -7.76
CA VAL A 335 17.56 -9.15 -9.08
C VAL A 335 19.04 -9.54 -8.98
N THR A 336 19.51 -9.98 -7.80
CA THR A 336 20.88 -10.49 -7.59
C THR A 336 21.28 -11.59 -8.59
N PRO A 337 20.40 -12.55 -8.96
CA PRO A 337 20.73 -13.55 -9.98
C PRO A 337 21.16 -12.96 -11.33
N PHE A 338 20.70 -11.75 -11.66
CA PHE A 338 20.99 -11.06 -12.92
C PHE A 338 22.25 -10.20 -12.89
N LEU A 339 22.94 -10.08 -11.75
CA LEU A 339 24.17 -9.28 -11.64
C LEU A 339 25.23 -9.69 -12.66
N GLY A 340 25.35 -10.98 -12.98
CA GLY A 340 26.24 -11.45 -14.05
C GLY A 340 25.96 -10.88 -15.44
N THR A 341 24.74 -10.39 -15.68
CA THR A 341 24.33 -9.75 -16.93
C THR A 341 24.50 -8.23 -16.88
N ILE A 342 24.31 -7.61 -15.71
CA ILE A 342 24.26 -6.13 -15.57
C ILE A 342 25.53 -5.49 -15.00
N LEU A 343 26.56 -6.27 -14.68
CA LEU A 343 27.88 -5.81 -14.19
C LEU A 343 28.89 -5.53 -15.33
N ASP A 344 28.45 -5.51 -16.59
CA ASP A 344 29.33 -5.37 -17.75
C ASP A 344 29.83 -3.92 -17.99
N GLY A 345 29.34 -2.97 -17.19
CA GLY A 345 29.70 -1.55 -17.28
C GLY A 345 28.93 -0.79 -18.36
N LYS A 346 27.93 -1.40 -19.00
CA LYS A 346 27.06 -0.76 -19.98
C LYS A 346 25.78 -0.23 -19.32
N VAL A 347 24.98 0.45 -20.13
CA VAL A 347 23.64 0.89 -19.75
C VAL A 347 22.66 -0.25 -20.00
N HIS A 348 21.83 -0.51 -19.00
CA HIS A 348 20.72 -1.46 -19.04
C HIS A 348 19.40 -0.72 -18.88
N SER A 349 18.28 -1.40 -19.10
CA SER A 349 16.95 -0.81 -18.94
C SER A 349 16.02 -1.67 -18.10
N LEU A 350 15.28 -1.02 -17.20
CA LEU A 350 14.13 -1.61 -16.52
C LEU A 350 12.84 -1.09 -17.18
N GLY A 351 11.89 -1.99 -17.40
CA GLY A 351 10.58 -1.68 -17.97
C GLY A 351 9.43 -2.19 -17.12
N PHE A 352 8.38 -1.38 -17.02
CA PHE A 352 7.16 -1.65 -16.28
C PHE A 352 5.97 -1.60 -17.23
N LYS A 353 5.09 -2.58 -17.15
CA LYS A 353 3.80 -2.60 -17.86
C LYS A 353 2.73 -3.18 -16.94
N VAL A 354 1.47 -2.91 -17.23
CA VAL A 354 0.34 -3.48 -16.48
C VAL A 354 -0.58 -4.24 -17.43
N THR A 355 -0.70 -5.55 -17.23
CA THR A 355 -1.63 -6.40 -17.98
C THR A 355 -3.07 -5.97 -17.67
N ASN A 356 -3.91 -5.89 -18.71
CA ASN A 356 -5.31 -5.45 -18.66
C ASN A 356 -5.53 -4.02 -18.15
N ALA A 357 -4.48 -3.19 -18.04
CA ALA A 357 -4.63 -1.83 -17.54
C ALA A 357 -5.56 -0.96 -18.38
N LEU A 358 -6.36 -0.19 -17.65
CA LEU A 358 -6.95 1.06 -18.08
C LEU A 358 -6.03 2.23 -17.67
N ASN A 359 -6.55 3.45 -17.71
CA ASN A 359 -5.74 4.64 -17.49
C ASN A 359 -5.32 4.85 -16.04
N VAL A 360 -4.14 5.46 -15.91
CA VAL A 360 -3.53 6.01 -14.68
C VAL A 360 -3.11 4.96 -13.65
N TRP A 361 -2.06 4.22 -14.00
CA TRP A 361 -1.23 3.53 -13.01
C TRP A 361 0.06 4.29 -12.77
N TYR A 362 0.29 4.69 -11.52
CA TYR A 362 1.57 5.26 -11.12
C TYR A 362 2.52 4.18 -10.64
N ILE A 363 3.66 4.07 -11.31
CA ILE A 363 4.71 3.10 -11.02
C ILE A 363 6.07 3.81 -10.98
N ASP A 364 6.88 3.45 -10.01
CA ASP A 364 8.33 3.70 -10.01
C ASP A 364 9.01 2.65 -9.11
N ALA A 365 10.33 2.69 -9.04
CA ALA A 365 11.07 1.77 -8.22
C ALA A 365 12.39 2.35 -7.69
N ASN A 366 12.95 1.68 -6.68
CA ASN A 366 14.24 1.96 -6.08
C ASN A 366 15.13 0.73 -6.23
N LEU A 367 16.26 0.86 -6.93
CA LEU A 367 17.24 -0.22 -7.06
C LEU A 367 18.26 -0.13 -5.92
N HIS A 368 18.10 -1.00 -4.93
CA HIS A 368 18.98 -1.14 -3.76
C HIS A 368 20.19 -2.00 -4.11
N LEU A 369 21.41 -1.48 -3.92
CA LEU A 369 22.67 -2.12 -4.28
C LEU A 369 23.59 -2.25 -3.06
N TRP A 370 24.18 -3.43 -2.87
CA TRP A 370 25.27 -3.65 -1.91
C TRP A 370 26.58 -3.82 -2.67
N LEU A 371 27.60 -3.08 -2.23
CA LEU A 371 28.86 -2.91 -2.95
C LEU A 371 30.02 -3.55 -2.19
N ASP A 372 30.87 -4.26 -2.91
CA ASP A 372 32.10 -4.82 -2.37
C ASP A 372 33.16 -3.72 -2.27
N ARG A 373 33.45 -3.25 -1.06
CA ARG A 373 34.44 -2.18 -0.84
C ARG A 373 35.89 -2.67 -0.96
N LYS A 374 36.13 -3.99 -0.95
CA LYS A 374 37.48 -4.58 -1.06
C LYS A 374 37.84 -4.96 -2.49
N SER A 375 36.87 -4.91 -3.42
CA SER A 375 37.11 -5.18 -4.83
C SER A 375 36.61 -4.02 -5.69
N SER A 376 37.38 -3.67 -6.72
CA SER A 376 36.93 -2.73 -7.75
C SER A 376 35.91 -3.36 -8.72
N ARG A 377 35.84 -4.70 -8.75
CA ARG A 377 34.93 -5.45 -9.63
C ARG A 377 34.49 -6.77 -9.03
N THR A 378 33.24 -7.12 -9.22
CA THR A 378 32.67 -8.44 -8.98
C THR A 378 32.41 -9.13 -10.31
N GLU A 379 32.38 -10.46 -10.28
CA GLU A 379 32.02 -11.26 -11.45
C GLU A 379 30.78 -12.06 -11.14
N GLY A 380 29.92 -12.30 -12.12
CA GLY A 380 28.77 -13.15 -11.89
C GLY A 380 28.29 -13.81 -13.17
N LYS A 381 27.36 -14.74 -13.00
CA LYS A 381 26.70 -15.38 -14.12
C LYS A 381 25.26 -15.73 -13.75
N LEU A 382 24.33 -15.40 -14.64
CA LEU A 382 22.98 -15.96 -14.61
C LEU A 382 23.07 -17.42 -15.05
N VAL A 383 22.70 -18.34 -14.15
CA VAL A 383 22.79 -19.79 -14.37
C VAL A 383 21.52 -20.31 -15.04
N ASN A 384 20.36 -19.93 -14.52
CA ASN A 384 19.08 -20.36 -15.03
C ASN A 384 18.03 -19.27 -14.77
N HIS A 385 17.16 -19.02 -15.73
CA HIS A 385 16.03 -18.12 -15.58
C HIS A 385 14.81 -18.70 -16.29
N ILE A 386 13.73 -18.88 -15.55
CA ILE A 386 12.46 -19.42 -16.04
C ILE A 386 11.36 -18.48 -15.57
N ALA A 387 10.88 -17.63 -16.46
CA ALA A 387 9.65 -16.86 -16.26
C ALA A 387 8.52 -17.55 -17.04
N LYS A 388 7.66 -18.32 -16.36
CA LYS A 388 6.51 -18.94 -17.02
C LYS A 388 5.54 -17.85 -17.50
N PRO A 389 4.86 -18.06 -18.65
CA PRO A 389 3.81 -17.15 -19.08
C PRO A 389 2.70 -17.09 -18.03
N LEU A 390 1.98 -15.97 -17.99
CA LEU A 390 0.77 -15.84 -17.20
C LEU A 390 -0.26 -16.87 -17.69
N VAL A 391 -0.79 -17.68 -16.77
CA VAL A 391 -1.91 -18.58 -17.05
C VAL A 391 -3.14 -17.96 -16.43
N GLU A 392 -3.99 -17.38 -17.27
CA GLU A 392 -5.24 -16.72 -16.89
C GLU A 392 -6.42 -17.52 -17.46
N SER A 393 -7.48 -17.67 -16.66
CA SER A 393 -8.74 -18.27 -17.05
C SER A 393 -9.89 -17.41 -16.55
N VAL A 394 -10.76 -17.03 -17.48
CA VAL A 394 -11.97 -16.24 -17.22
C VAL A 394 -13.17 -17.09 -17.62
N VAL A 395 -14.13 -17.20 -16.71
CA VAL A 395 -15.43 -17.84 -16.93
C VAL A 395 -16.49 -16.79 -16.69
N SER A 396 -17.35 -16.57 -17.69
CA SER A 396 -18.43 -15.59 -17.64
C SER A 396 -19.75 -16.27 -18.01
N ASP A 397 -20.78 -16.06 -17.20
CA ASP A 397 -22.15 -16.48 -17.47
C ASP A 397 -23.09 -15.33 -17.11
N PHE A 398 -23.85 -14.81 -18.08
CA PHE A 398 -24.70 -13.65 -17.85
C PHE A 398 -25.90 -13.63 -18.79
N ASN A 399 -26.98 -13.00 -18.33
CA ASN A 399 -28.18 -12.71 -19.10
C ASN A 399 -28.57 -11.25 -18.87
N GLY A 400 -28.40 -10.43 -19.91
CA GLY A 400 -28.47 -8.99 -19.78
C GLY A 400 -27.47 -8.49 -18.73
N LEU A 401 -27.95 -7.64 -17.82
CA LEU A 401 -27.11 -7.01 -16.79
C LEU A 401 -26.81 -7.92 -15.59
N ASN A 402 -27.46 -9.08 -15.47
CA ASN A 402 -27.19 -10.02 -14.38
C ASN A 402 -26.18 -11.08 -14.83
N GLY A 403 -25.16 -11.34 -14.02
CA GLY A 403 -24.10 -12.26 -14.41
C GLY A 403 -23.15 -12.67 -13.29
N THR A 404 -22.46 -13.78 -13.52
CA THR A 404 -21.38 -14.30 -12.68
C THR A 404 -20.10 -14.37 -13.48
N PHE A 405 -19.02 -13.86 -12.91
CA PHE A 405 -17.69 -13.81 -13.51
C PHE A 405 -16.69 -14.41 -12.54
N SER A 406 -15.92 -15.39 -13.00
CA SER A 406 -14.86 -16.01 -12.22
C SER A 406 -13.54 -15.90 -12.96
N ILE A 407 -12.52 -15.39 -12.29
CA ILE A 407 -11.16 -15.27 -12.81
C ILE A 407 -10.23 -16.09 -11.93
N SER A 408 -9.36 -16.87 -12.57
CA SER A 408 -8.21 -17.47 -11.89
C SER A 408 -6.94 -17.17 -12.69
N ALA A 409 -5.86 -16.84 -11.99
CA ALA A 409 -4.57 -16.62 -12.62
C ALA A 409 -3.43 -17.22 -11.81
N LYS A 410 -2.38 -17.68 -12.51
CA LYS A 410 -1.16 -18.22 -11.91
C LYS A 410 0.07 -17.71 -12.63
N ARG A 411 1.13 -17.41 -11.88
CA ARG A 411 2.46 -17.11 -12.41
C ARG A 411 3.56 -17.67 -11.52
N SER A 412 4.66 -18.08 -12.15
CA SER A 412 5.84 -18.61 -11.47
C SER A 412 7.11 -18.11 -12.17
N ILE A 413 8.02 -17.53 -11.40
CA ILE A 413 9.30 -17.01 -11.87
C ILE A 413 10.41 -17.61 -11.00
N LEU A 414 11.43 -18.18 -11.64
CA LEU A 414 12.62 -18.72 -11.00
C LEU A 414 13.85 -18.08 -11.64
N SER A 415 14.75 -17.55 -10.82
CA SER A 415 16.03 -17.02 -11.27
C SER A 415 17.17 -17.52 -10.38
N ASN A 416 18.21 -18.09 -10.99
CA ASN A 416 19.38 -18.61 -10.31
C ASN A 416 20.63 -17.96 -10.92
N GLY A 417 21.50 -17.44 -10.07
CA GLY A 417 22.76 -16.87 -10.49
C GLY A 417 23.80 -16.97 -9.38
N TRP A 418 25.04 -16.63 -9.71
CA TRP A 418 26.09 -16.47 -8.71
C TRP A 418 26.88 -15.20 -8.95
N VAL A 419 27.45 -14.66 -7.87
CA VAL A 419 28.38 -13.53 -7.90
C VAL A 419 29.58 -13.85 -7.02
N ARG A 420 30.78 -13.72 -7.60
CA ARG A 420 32.06 -13.81 -6.93
C ARG A 420 32.50 -12.41 -6.50
N SER A 421 32.69 -12.25 -5.21
CA SER A 421 33.15 -11.02 -4.54
C SER A 421 34.34 -11.34 -3.62
N SER A 422 34.87 -10.34 -2.93
CA SER A 422 35.86 -10.49 -1.86
C SER A 422 35.34 -11.29 -0.66
N PHE A 423 34.02 -11.39 -0.50
CA PHE A 423 33.36 -12.28 0.45
C PHE A 423 33.27 -13.73 -0.06
N GLY A 424 33.80 -13.99 -1.26
CA GLY A 424 33.81 -15.23 -2.02
C GLY A 424 32.57 -15.40 -2.92
N ASN A 425 32.25 -16.65 -3.29
CA ASN A 425 31.17 -16.97 -4.23
C ASN A 425 29.79 -17.05 -3.58
N ILE A 426 28.88 -16.16 -3.98
CA ILE A 426 27.51 -16.04 -3.47
C ILE A 426 26.55 -16.55 -4.55
N SER A 427 25.93 -17.70 -4.32
CA SER A 427 24.90 -18.23 -5.25
C SER A 427 23.51 -17.86 -4.74
N THR A 428 22.71 -17.18 -5.56
CA THR A 428 21.35 -16.73 -5.19
C THR A 428 20.30 -17.38 -6.08
N SER A 429 19.23 -17.86 -5.45
CA SER A 429 18.00 -18.34 -6.08
C SER A 429 16.85 -17.46 -5.62
N PHE A 430 16.11 -16.89 -6.57
CA PHE A 430 14.87 -16.15 -6.33
C PHE A 430 13.72 -16.92 -6.97
N VAL A 431 12.69 -17.21 -6.17
CA VAL A 431 11.44 -17.85 -6.59
C VAL A 431 10.29 -16.93 -6.24
N GLN A 432 9.38 -16.73 -7.18
CA GLN A 432 8.13 -16.02 -6.99
C GLN A 432 7.00 -16.86 -7.58
N ASP A 433 6.09 -17.32 -6.71
CA ASP A 433 4.87 -18.01 -7.11
C ASP A 433 3.63 -17.20 -6.70
N LEU A 434 2.74 -16.97 -7.66
CA LEU A 434 1.58 -16.09 -7.52
C LEU A 434 0.30 -16.85 -7.93
N THR A 435 -0.75 -16.78 -7.11
CA THR A 435 -2.07 -17.34 -7.43
C THR A 435 -3.21 -16.38 -7.09
N TYR A 436 -4.12 -16.21 -8.04
CA TYR A 436 -5.22 -15.24 -8.00
C TYR A 436 -6.53 -15.98 -8.21
N SER A 437 -7.54 -15.60 -7.45
CA SER A 437 -8.91 -16.04 -7.66
C SER A 437 -9.84 -14.86 -7.37
N SER A 438 -10.79 -14.62 -8.26
CA SER A 438 -11.86 -13.66 -8.05
C SER A 438 -13.18 -14.25 -8.53
N SER A 439 -14.25 -14.02 -7.77
CA SER A 439 -15.62 -14.29 -8.15
C SER A 439 -16.43 -13.02 -7.96
N MET A 440 -17.10 -12.59 -9.03
CA MET A 440 -17.94 -11.42 -9.07
C MET A 440 -19.34 -11.84 -9.51
N VAL A 441 -20.36 -11.36 -8.81
CA VAL A 441 -21.76 -11.55 -9.17
C VAL A 441 -22.41 -10.18 -9.27
N ILE A 442 -23.06 -9.92 -10.40
CA ILE A 442 -23.88 -8.74 -10.64
C ILE A 442 -25.34 -9.19 -10.69
N GLU A 443 -26.18 -8.58 -9.86
CA GLU A 443 -27.59 -8.90 -9.70
C GLU A 443 -28.43 -7.62 -9.77
N LYS A 444 -29.76 -7.77 -9.71
CA LYS A 444 -30.74 -6.66 -9.72
C LYS A 444 -30.51 -5.69 -10.88
N ASN A 445 -30.22 -6.24 -12.06
CA ASN A 445 -29.98 -5.49 -13.28
C ASN A 445 -28.82 -4.49 -13.17
N GLY A 446 -27.76 -4.85 -12.43
CA GLY A 446 -26.57 -4.01 -12.27
C GLY A 446 -26.50 -3.30 -10.92
N ASP A 447 -27.62 -3.19 -10.20
CA ASP A 447 -27.69 -2.39 -8.97
C ASP A 447 -26.97 -3.03 -7.78
N LYS A 448 -26.78 -4.36 -7.81
CA LYS A 448 -26.09 -5.10 -6.75
C LYS A 448 -24.87 -5.83 -7.30
N GLN A 449 -23.73 -5.65 -6.64
CA GLN A 449 -22.49 -6.33 -6.99
C GLN A 449 -21.84 -6.95 -5.76
N THR A 450 -21.48 -8.23 -5.87
CA THR A 450 -20.72 -8.98 -4.85
C THR A 450 -19.39 -9.43 -5.44
N VAL A 451 -18.28 -9.20 -4.75
CA VAL A 451 -16.93 -9.62 -5.15
C VAL A 451 -16.25 -10.37 -4.02
N ASN A 452 -15.66 -11.52 -4.33
CA ASN A 452 -14.76 -12.27 -3.45
C ASN A 452 -13.44 -12.48 -4.18
N GLN A 453 -12.36 -11.88 -3.67
CA GLN A 453 -11.03 -11.91 -4.28
C GLN A 453 -10.00 -12.43 -3.28
N ILE A 454 -9.09 -13.28 -3.77
CA ILE A 454 -7.93 -13.78 -3.04
C ILE A 454 -6.69 -13.68 -3.93
N ILE A 455 -5.65 -13.05 -3.42
CA ILE A 455 -4.33 -12.96 -4.03
C ILE A 455 -3.32 -13.61 -3.08
N SER A 456 -2.56 -14.60 -3.55
CA SER A 456 -1.53 -15.27 -2.74
C SER A 456 -0.16 -15.20 -3.38
N PHE A 457 0.85 -14.96 -2.55
CA PHE A 457 2.26 -14.82 -2.89
C PHE A 457 3.06 -15.83 -2.08
N ASN A 458 3.99 -16.50 -2.74
CA ASN A 458 5.02 -17.27 -2.08
C ASN A 458 6.37 -16.91 -2.72
N ASP A 459 7.06 -15.99 -2.08
CA ASP A 459 8.37 -15.52 -2.52
C ASP A 459 9.46 -16.16 -1.65
N SER A 460 10.52 -16.65 -2.27
CA SER A 460 11.69 -17.13 -1.55
C SER A 460 13.01 -16.63 -2.17
N VAL A 461 13.94 -16.28 -1.30
CA VAL A 461 15.32 -15.95 -1.66
C VAL A 461 16.24 -16.88 -0.88
N HIS A 462 17.00 -17.70 -1.60
CA HIS A 462 18.04 -18.55 -1.04
C HIS A 462 19.41 -18.10 -1.55
N SER A 463 20.24 -17.55 -0.66
CA SER A 463 21.63 -17.20 -0.97
C SER A 463 22.59 -18.10 -0.19
N LYS A 464 23.42 -18.85 -0.92
CA LYS A 464 24.53 -19.65 -0.38
C LYS A 464 25.77 -18.78 -0.35
N LEU A 465 26.31 -18.56 0.85
CA LEU A 465 27.56 -17.83 1.08
C LEU A 465 28.72 -18.83 1.22
N PRO A 466 29.98 -18.43 0.95
CA PRO A 466 31.16 -19.27 1.21
C PRO A 466 31.32 -19.62 2.70
N SER A 467 31.97 -20.75 2.96
CA SER A 467 32.07 -21.50 4.23
C SER A 467 32.15 -20.69 5.54
N HIS A 468 31.44 -21.20 6.56
CA HIS A 468 31.24 -20.73 7.95
C HIS A 468 30.16 -19.67 8.20
N VAL A 469 29.53 -19.13 7.16
CA VAL A 469 28.37 -18.22 7.30
C VAL A 469 27.10 -18.98 6.95
N HIS A 470 26.13 -19.04 7.87
CA HIS A 470 24.83 -19.68 7.62
C HIS A 470 24.20 -19.16 6.32
N ASN A 471 23.66 -20.08 5.50
CA ASN A 471 22.91 -19.73 4.30
C ASN A 471 21.85 -18.67 4.63
N PHE A 472 21.70 -17.67 3.77
CA PHE A 472 20.62 -16.73 3.85
C PHE A 472 19.39 -17.34 3.19
N ILE A 473 18.31 -17.47 3.94
CA ILE A 473 17.02 -17.94 3.44
C ILE A 473 15.99 -16.92 3.90
N SER A 474 15.21 -16.38 2.98
CA SER A 474 14.09 -15.49 3.28
C SER A 474 12.87 -16.00 2.54
N GLU A 475 11.83 -16.35 3.28
CA GLU A 475 10.56 -16.83 2.74
C GLU A 475 9.46 -15.88 3.17
N THR A 476 8.66 -15.42 2.22
CA THR A 476 7.52 -14.54 2.46
C THR A 476 6.29 -15.14 1.83
N GLN A 477 5.31 -15.45 2.67
CA GLN A 477 3.97 -15.85 2.25
C GLN A 477 3.00 -14.72 2.55
N ARG A 478 2.28 -14.24 1.54
CA ARG A 478 1.24 -13.22 1.72
C ARG A 478 -0.07 -13.70 1.15
N THR A 479 -1.15 -13.32 1.81
CA THR A 479 -2.51 -13.49 1.29
C THR A 479 -3.25 -12.19 1.47
N PHE A 480 -3.76 -11.66 0.36
CA PHE A 480 -4.65 -10.52 0.32
C PHE A 480 -6.05 -11.01 0.01
N SER A 481 -7.04 -10.55 0.77
CA SER A 481 -8.43 -10.94 0.56
C SER A 481 -9.33 -9.72 0.53
N LEU A 482 -10.31 -9.71 -0.36
CA LEU A 482 -11.36 -8.71 -0.42
C LEU A 482 -12.70 -9.42 -0.58
N ASN A 483 -13.62 -9.16 0.35
CA ASN A 483 -15.04 -9.42 0.16
C ASN A 483 -15.75 -8.08 0.09
N LEU A 484 -16.49 -7.83 -0.97
CA LEU A 484 -17.26 -6.61 -1.17
C LEU A 484 -18.68 -6.98 -1.54
N ASP A 485 -19.66 -6.37 -0.90
CA ASP A 485 -21.06 -6.37 -1.28
C ASP A 485 -21.51 -4.93 -1.38
N SER A 486 -22.04 -4.55 -2.54
CA SER A 486 -22.54 -3.21 -2.82
C SER A 486 -23.92 -3.31 -3.44
N ASP A 487 -24.81 -2.40 -3.02
CA ASP A 487 -26.20 -2.37 -3.44
C ASP A 487 -26.64 -0.92 -3.58
N THR A 488 -27.26 -0.61 -4.71
CA THR A 488 -27.82 0.71 -4.99
C THR A 488 -29.33 0.60 -5.15
N LEU A 489 -30.04 1.60 -4.65
CA LEU A 489 -31.49 1.65 -4.74
C LEU A 489 -31.89 3.06 -5.16
N ASP A 490 -32.36 3.18 -6.40
CA ASP A 490 -32.93 4.42 -6.91
C ASP A 490 -34.13 4.87 -6.06
N LYS A 491 -34.13 6.14 -5.68
CA LYS A 491 -35.21 6.82 -4.95
C LYS A 491 -35.95 7.82 -5.84
N GLY A 492 -35.56 7.95 -7.10
CA GLY A 492 -36.09 8.92 -8.07
C GLY A 492 -35.46 10.31 -7.88
N ASN A 493 -35.73 11.21 -8.85
CA ASN A 493 -35.25 12.60 -8.84
C ASN A 493 -33.72 12.73 -8.67
N GLY A 494 -32.97 11.85 -9.34
CA GLY A 494 -31.51 11.79 -9.24
C GLY A 494 -31.00 11.44 -7.84
N THR A 495 -31.83 10.83 -6.99
CA THR A 495 -31.47 10.44 -5.62
C THR A 495 -31.41 8.93 -5.53
N TYR A 496 -30.37 8.39 -4.92
CA TYR A 496 -30.23 6.96 -4.67
C TYR A 496 -29.66 6.67 -3.28
N LEU A 497 -29.97 5.48 -2.77
CA LEU A 497 -29.38 4.91 -1.56
C LEU A 497 -28.26 3.96 -1.99
N ALA A 498 -27.05 4.18 -1.53
CA ALA A 498 -25.92 3.26 -1.71
C ALA A 498 -25.56 2.59 -0.39
N VAL A 499 -25.49 1.26 -0.42
CA VAL A 499 -25.07 0.41 0.70
C VAL A 499 -23.80 -0.31 0.28
N ALA A 500 -22.83 -0.38 1.18
CA ALA A 500 -21.61 -1.14 0.96
C ALA A 500 -21.20 -1.88 2.24
N ASN A 501 -20.85 -3.15 2.10
CA ASN A 501 -20.22 -3.96 3.13
C ASN A 501 -18.88 -4.47 2.58
N ILE A 502 -17.84 -4.38 3.38
CA ILE A 502 -16.50 -4.77 2.97
C ILE A 502 -15.79 -5.54 4.08
N THR A 503 -15.03 -6.57 3.70
CA THR A 503 -13.98 -7.17 4.52
C THR A 503 -12.69 -7.18 3.72
N LEU A 504 -11.68 -6.43 4.17
CA LEU A 504 -10.35 -6.33 3.59
C LEU A 504 -9.33 -7.02 4.49
N GLY A 505 -8.52 -7.91 3.93
CA GLY A 505 -7.55 -8.73 4.65
C GLY A 505 -6.14 -8.61 4.09
N PHE A 506 -5.17 -8.44 4.99
CA PHE A 506 -3.73 -8.45 4.71
C PHE A 506 -3.03 -9.39 5.70
N ASP A 507 -2.71 -10.59 5.23
CA ASP A 507 -2.00 -11.61 5.99
C ASP A 507 -0.58 -11.79 5.45
N GLU A 508 0.42 -11.86 6.33
CA GLU A 508 1.82 -12.06 5.96
C GLU A 508 2.52 -12.97 6.96
N ASN A 509 3.18 -14.02 6.47
CA ASN A 509 4.13 -14.82 7.24
C ASN A 509 5.52 -14.68 6.63
N LYS A 510 6.50 -14.32 7.46
CA LYS A 510 7.91 -14.22 7.07
C LYS A 510 8.75 -15.16 7.89
N SER A 511 9.60 -15.91 7.22
CA SER A 511 10.64 -16.74 7.80
C SER A 511 11.98 -16.25 7.26
N LYS A 512 12.97 -16.13 8.13
CA LYS A 512 14.30 -15.70 7.73
C LYS A 512 15.37 -16.41 8.54
N ASN A 513 16.30 -17.05 7.83
CA ASN A 513 17.52 -17.61 8.38
C ASN A 513 18.71 -16.81 7.84
N ALA A 514 19.55 -16.31 8.73
CA ALA A 514 20.75 -15.54 8.38
C ALA A 514 21.82 -15.75 9.46
N ALA A 515 23.02 -15.20 9.24
CA ALA A 515 24.11 -15.24 10.22
C ALA A 515 23.71 -14.67 11.60
N SER A 516 22.80 -13.69 11.63
CA SER A 516 22.23 -13.12 12.86
C SER A 516 21.22 -14.04 13.59
N GLY A 517 20.96 -15.23 13.06
CA GLY A 517 20.04 -16.23 13.59
C GLY A 517 18.69 -16.28 12.86
N PHE A 518 17.86 -17.24 13.30
CA PHE A 518 16.52 -17.44 12.77
C PHE A 518 15.51 -16.43 13.34
N SER A 519 14.72 -15.83 12.45
CA SER A 519 13.61 -14.95 12.78
C SER A 519 12.34 -15.35 12.04
N LYS A 520 11.21 -15.22 12.72
CA LYS A 520 9.88 -15.47 12.16
C LYS A 520 8.94 -14.36 12.59
N SER A 521 8.10 -13.89 11.67
CA SER A 521 6.99 -13.00 11.98
C SER A 521 5.72 -13.40 11.27
N SER A 522 4.58 -13.09 11.89
CA SER A 522 3.25 -13.26 11.31
C SER A 522 2.43 -11.99 11.54
N LEU A 523 1.74 -11.53 10.52
CA LEU A 523 0.76 -10.46 10.52
C LEU A 523 -0.59 -11.05 10.09
N LYS A 524 -1.65 -10.72 10.83
CA LYS A 524 -3.03 -10.80 10.38
C LYS A 524 -3.68 -9.45 10.58
N ASN A 525 -4.21 -8.86 9.51
CA ASN A 525 -4.84 -7.55 9.54
C ASN A 525 -6.15 -7.61 8.78
N VAL A 526 -7.27 -7.58 9.50
CA VAL A 526 -8.61 -7.66 8.91
C VAL A 526 -9.38 -6.40 9.26
N GLN A 527 -9.99 -5.78 8.26
CA GLN A 527 -10.80 -4.59 8.37
C GLN A 527 -12.18 -4.85 7.79
N ASP A 528 -13.20 -4.71 8.61
CA ASP A 528 -14.61 -4.83 8.25
C ASP A 528 -15.22 -3.43 8.20
N GLY A 529 -15.96 -3.12 7.15
CA GLY A 529 -16.63 -1.84 6.95
C GLY A 529 -18.08 -2.04 6.54
N GLN A 530 -18.97 -1.20 7.05
CA GLN A 530 -20.36 -1.09 6.61
C GLN A 530 -20.75 0.37 6.47
N GLY A 531 -21.29 0.72 5.31
CA GLY A 531 -21.66 2.08 4.96
C GLY A 531 -23.03 2.14 4.29
N THR A 532 -23.77 3.20 4.59
CA THR A 532 -25.02 3.54 3.92
C THR A 532 -25.05 5.03 3.68
N MET A 533 -25.26 5.46 2.44
CA MET A 533 -25.34 6.87 2.10
C MET A 533 -26.50 7.13 1.15
N VAL A 534 -27.16 8.27 1.33
CA VAL A 534 -28.10 8.84 0.37
C VAL A 534 -27.35 9.88 -0.42
N VAL A 535 -27.35 9.71 -1.73
CA VAL A 535 -26.69 10.59 -2.68
C VAL A 535 -27.75 11.24 -3.54
N LYS A 536 -27.64 12.56 -3.73
CA LYS A 536 -28.47 13.30 -4.68
C LYS A 536 -27.58 13.93 -5.73
N ASN A 537 -27.83 13.59 -6.99
CA ASN A 537 -26.92 13.81 -8.11
C ASN A 537 -25.56 13.21 -7.74
N ASN A 538 -24.58 14.06 -7.41
CA ASN A 538 -23.22 13.63 -7.07
C ASN A 538 -22.81 14.03 -5.64
N LEU A 539 -23.78 14.41 -4.79
CA LEU A 539 -23.51 14.89 -3.43
C LEU A 539 -24.11 13.95 -2.40
N VAL A 540 -23.27 13.50 -1.47
CA VAL A 540 -23.72 12.80 -0.27
C VAL A 540 -24.49 13.78 0.62
N ILE A 541 -25.79 13.56 0.80
CA ILE A 541 -26.65 14.44 1.61
C ILE A 541 -26.87 13.89 3.03
N SER A 542 -26.78 12.58 3.21
CA SER A 542 -26.86 11.92 4.52
C SER A 542 -26.25 10.53 4.45
N GLY A 543 -25.80 9.99 5.57
CA GLY A 543 -25.33 8.62 5.64
C GLY A 543 -24.66 8.29 6.96
N VAL A 544 -24.34 7.00 7.12
CA VAL A 544 -23.60 6.45 8.25
C VAL A 544 -22.56 5.47 7.74
N GLY A 545 -21.37 5.50 8.34
CA GLY A 545 -20.33 4.51 8.12
C GLY A 545 -19.86 3.93 9.45
N ALA A 546 -19.42 2.69 9.44
CA ALA A 546 -18.77 2.04 10.55
C ALA A 546 -17.63 1.18 10.04
N THR A 547 -16.53 1.18 10.79
CA THR A 547 -15.34 0.37 10.49
C THR A 547 -14.84 -0.28 11.75
N GLN A 548 -14.52 -1.56 11.67
CA GLN A 548 -13.85 -2.33 12.68
C GLN A 548 -12.56 -2.89 12.09
N GLN A 549 -11.47 -2.86 12.87
CA GLN A 549 -10.22 -3.45 12.44
C GLN A 549 -9.60 -4.28 13.55
N GLU A 550 -9.14 -5.47 13.20
CA GLU A 550 -8.39 -6.38 14.08
C GLU A 550 -7.00 -6.63 13.50
N TYR A 551 -5.99 -6.06 14.16
CA TYR A 551 -4.59 -6.15 13.78
C TYR A 551 -3.82 -7.04 14.76
N LYS A 552 -3.16 -8.07 14.27
CA LYS A 552 -2.35 -9.03 15.04
C LYS A 552 -0.98 -9.20 14.42
N TYR A 553 0.05 -8.73 15.10
CA TYR A 553 1.44 -8.95 14.72
C TYR A 553 2.17 -9.73 15.80
N LYS A 554 2.96 -10.72 15.38
CA LYS A 554 3.84 -11.52 16.25
C LYS A 554 5.19 -11.70 15.59
N SER A 555 6.26 -11.45 16.33
CA SER A 555 7.63 -11.82 15.97
C SER A 555 8.42 -12.15 17.23
N LYS A 556 9.68 -12.59 17.07
CA LYS A 556 10.58 -12.86 18.20
C LYS A 556 10.76 -11.57 19.03
N GLY A 557 10.28 -11.59 20.27
CA GLY A 557 10.38 -10.43 21.18
C GLY A 557 9.53 -9.21 20.79
N PHE A 558 8.50 -9.38 19.94
CA PHE A 558 7.50 -8.34 19.70
C PHE A 558 6.14 -8.94 19.41
N CYS A 559 5.14 -8.57 20.19
CA CYS A 559 3.75 -8.85 19.85
C CYS A 559 2.97 -7.54 19.92
N TYR A 560 2.09 -7.33 18.95
CA TYR A 560 1.20 -6.21 18.92
C TYR A 560 -0.18 -6.67 18.49
N PHE A 561 -1.18 -6.31 19.28
CA PHE A 561 -2.58 -6.55 18.99
C PHE A 561 -3.33 -5.24 19.16
N ARG A 562 -4.14 -4.87 18.19
CA ARG A 562 -5.11 -3.78 18.31
C ARG A 562 -6.43 -4.21 17.71
N LYS A 563 -7.51 -4.07 18.47
CA LYS A 563 -8.87 -4.19 17.95
C LYS A 563 -9.57 -2.87 18.21
N VAL A 564 -10.00 -2.21 17.15
CA VAL A 564 -10.63 -0.89 17.21
C VAL A 564 -11.90 -0.89 16.38
N SER A 565 -12.91 -0.14 16.80
CA SER A 565 -14.11 0.12 16.01
C SER A 565 -14.50 1.58 16.11
N ALA A 566 -14.98 2.12 15.02
CA ALA A 566 -15.53 3.46 14.93
C ALA A 566 -16.84 3.45 14.14
N SER A 567 -17.71 4.40 14.46
CA SER A 567 -18.84 4.76 13.61
C SER A 567 -18.88 6.25 13.40
N ASN A 568 -19.00 6.65 12.13
CA ASN A 568 -18.86 8.01 11.59
C ASN A 568 -17.54 8.68 11.95
N TYR A 569 -17.38 9.17 13.16
CA TYR A 569 -16.15 9.82 13.63
C TYR A 569 -15.80 9.44 15.07
N THR A 570 -16.67 8.63 15.70
CA THR A 570 -16.58 8.29 17.12
C THR A 570 -15.96 6.92 17.25
N ILE A 571 -14.86 6.83 18.00
CA ILE A 571 -14.29 5.55 18.40
C ILE A 571 -15.24 4.92 19.42
N LEU A 572 -15.80 3.77 19.09
CA LEU A 572 -16.70 3.01 19.96
C LEU A 572 -15.91 2.20 20.98
N TYR A 573 -14.79 1.61 20.55
CA TYR A 573 -13.83 0.96 21.42
C TYR A 573 -12.44 0.90 20.77
N ASP A 574 -11.38 0.88 21.58
CA ASP A 574 -10.00 0.67 21.12
C ASP A 574 -9.21 -0.15 22.16
N LYS A 575 -8.86 -1.39 21.81
CA LYS A 575 -8.17 -2.32 22.69
C LYS A 575 -6.80 -2.66 22.15
N VAL A 576 -5.76 -2.18 22.83
CA VAL A 576 -4.36 -2.42 22.48
C VAL A 576 -3.70 -3.37 23.48
N ARG A 577 -2.92 -4.35 22.99
CA ARG A 577 -2.08 -5.24 23.79
C ARG A 577 -0.70 -5.39 23.15
N LYS A 578 0.36 -5.31 23.94
CA LYS A 578 1.77 -5.36 23.47
C LYS A 578 2.55 -6.60 23.95
N LEU A 579 1.87 -7.51 24.64
CA LEU A 579 2.51 -8.67 25.27
C LEU A 579 2.26 -9.92 24.44
N CYS A 580 3.30 -10.71 24.25
CA CYS A 580 3.11 -12.09 23.80
C CYS A 580 2.53 -12.85 24.98
N ASN A 581 1.33 -13.43 24.84
CA ASN A 581 0.81 -14.33 25.87
C ASN A 581 1.83 -15.44 26.08
N LYS A 582 2.51 -15.46 27.24
CA LYS A 582 3.21 -16.63 27.73
C LYS A 582 2.11 -17.64 28.07
N ARG A 583 1.69 -18.48 27.12
CA ARG A 583 0.99 -19.70 27.52
C ARG A 583 2.01 -20.60 28.21
N LEU A 584 1.73 -20.85 29.47
CA LEU A 584 2.33 -21.80 30.40
C LEU A 584 2.83 -23.06 29.68
N ASN A 585 4.14 -23.18 29.52
CA ASN A 585 4.78 -24.49 29.62
C ASN A 585 4.89 -24.81 31.12
N ASN A 586 3.75 -25.11 31.77
CA ASN A 586 3.81 -25.98 32.92
C ASN A 586 3.99 -27.38 32.35
N GLY A 587 5.24 -27.70 32.03
CA GLY A 587 5.67 -29.09 31.97
C GLY A 587 5.41 -29.68 33.34
N SER A 588 4.47 -30.61 33.39
CA SER A 588 4.24 -31.53 34.49
C SER A 588 5.56 -32.23 34.85
N HIS A 589 6.29 -31.70 35.82
CA HIS A 589 7.14 -32.52 36.67
C HIS A 589 6.35 -32.89 37.91
N SER A 590 5.54 -33.95 37.79
CA SER A 590 5.16 -34.77 38.93
C SER A 590 6.41 -35.54 39.37
N GLY A 591 7.25 -34.88 40.17
CA GLY A 591 8.29 -35.54 40.94
C GLY A 591 7.64 -36.24 42.12
N SER A 592 7.55 -37.56 42.04
CA SER A 592 7.38 -38.44 43.18
C SER A 592 8.42 -38.11 44.25
N ALA A 593 7.95 -37.77 45.46
CA ALA A 593 8.76 -37.85 46.67
C ALA A 593 7.84 -38.28 47.82
N SER A 594 8.02 -39.54 48.21
CA SER A 594 7.34 -40.22 49.31
C SER A 594 7.51 -39.51 50.66
N LEU A 595 6.46 -39.59 51.46
CA LEU A 595 6.40 -39.29 52.89
C LEU A 595 7.52 -39.97 53.69
N PHE A 596 8.00 -39.28 54.73
CA PHE A 596 8.40 -39.90 56.00
C PHE A 596 8.24 -38.92 57.19
N PHE A 597 7.65 -39.43 58.28
CA PHE A 597 7.45 -38.89 59.64
C PHE A 597 6.44 -37.75 59.78
N LEU A 598 5.38 -37.82 60.61
CA LEU A 598 5.02 -38.65 61.77
C LEU A 598 3.49 -38.82 61.82
#